data_AF-A0AAW7WEJ1-F1
#
_entry.id   AF-A0AAW7WEJ1-F1
#
_cell.length_a   1.000
_cell.length_b   1.000
_cell.length_c   1.000
_cell.angle_alpha   90.00
_cell.angle_beta   90.00
_cell.angle_gamma   90.00
#
_symmetry.space_group_name_H-M   'P 1'
#
loop_
_entity.id
_entity.type
_entity.pdbx_description
1 polymer ?
#
loop_
_entity_poly.entity_id
_entity_poly.type
_entity_poly.pdbx_seq_one_letter_code
_entity_poly.pdbx_strand_id
1 'polypeptide(L)' 'MAPDPRSMEWQQDGELARADLDALVHALQRVECDHNSAELKRLGQIDPPAGA' A
#
# COMPACT_ATOMS: atom_id res chain seq x y z
N MET A 1 -7.45 9.11 -2.95
CA MET A 1 -6.34 8.87 -2.00
C MET A 1 -6.46 7.44 -1.46
N ALA A 2 -5.36 6.79 -1.07
CA ALA A 2 -5.44 5.55 -0.29
C ALA A 2 -5.97 5.89 1.12
N PRO A 3 -6.76 5.02 1.76
CA PRO A 3 -7.25 5.23 3.12
C PRO A 3 -6.08 5.31 4.11
N ASP A 4 -6.18 6.17 5.13
CA ASP A 4 -5.18 6.22 6.20
C ASP A 4 -5.33 4.96 7.07
N PRO A 5 -4.31 4.09 7.17
CA PRO A 5 -4.40 2.87 7.98
C PRO A 5 -4.69 3.16 9.45
N ARG A 6 -4.34 4.36 9.94
CA ARG A 6 -4.58 4.77 11.33
C ARG A 6 -6.00 5.26 11.59
N SER A 7 -6.78 5.51 10.53
CA SER A 7 -8.19 5.92 10.65
C SER A 7 -9.18 4.78 10.44
N MET A 8 -8.70 3.56 10.14
CA MET A 8 -9.57 2.39 9.92
C MET A 8 -10.18 1.90 11.23
N GLU A 9 -11.45 1.51 11.18
CA GLU A 9 -12.18 0.98 12.32
C GLU A 9 -11.92 -0.52 12.49
N TRP A 10 -11.34 -0.87 13.63
CA TRP A 10 -11.11 -2.25 14.06
C TRP A 10 -12.21 -2.67 15.03
N GLN A 11 -12.81 -3.82 14.76
CA GLN A 11 -13.83 -4.42 15.61
C GLN A 11 -13.18 -5.17 16.78
N GLN A 12 -13.98 -5.50 17.80
CA GLN A 12 -13.48 -6.15 19.03
C GLN A 12 -12.93 -7.57 18.79
N ASP A 13 -13.35 -8.21 17.71
CA ASP A 13 -12.84 -9.51 17.26
C ASP A 13 -11.48 -9.41 16.55
N GLY A 14 -10.97 -8.20 16.33
CA GLY A 14 -9.72 -7.94 15.64
C GLY A 14 -9.86 -7.88 14.11
N GLU A 15 -11.08 -7.95 13.58
CA GLU A 15 -11.35 -7.77 12.16
C GLU A 15 -11.57 -6.29 11.83
N LEU A 16 -11.27 -5.90 10.59
CA LEU A 16 -11.64 -4.58 10.08
C LEU A 16 -13.15 -4.49 9.88
N ALA A 17 -13.74 -3.32 10.14
CA ALA A 17 -15.10 -3.03 9.72
C ALA A 17 -15.23 -3.25 8.20
N ARG A 18 -16.36 -3.81 7.74
CA ARG A 18 -16.55 -4.20 6.33
C ARG A 18 -16.21 -3.07 5.35
N ALA A 19 -16.64 -1.84 5.66
CA ALA A 19 -16.39 -0.68 4.81
C ALA A 19 -14.88 -0.35 4.70
N ASP A 20 -14.14 -0.43 5.80
CA ASP A 20 -12.70 -0.18 5.81
C ASP A 20 -11.90 -1.31 5.17
N LEU A 21 -12.34 -2.57 5.36
CA LEU A 21 -11.79 -3.71 4.65
C LEU A 21 -11.97 -3.55 3.13
N ASP A 22 -13.18 -3.21 2.68
CA ASP A 22 -13.45 -2.98 1.26
C ASP A 22 -12.61 -1.83 0.73
N ALA A 23 -12.52 -0.71 1.45
CA ALA A 23 -11.68 0.43 1.06
C ALA A 23 -10.19 0.06 0.98
N LEU A 24 -9.68 -0.74 1.92
CA LEU A 24 -8.31 -1.25 1.92
C LEU A 24 -8.04 -2.12 0.69
N VAL A 25 -8.92 -3.08 0.40
CA VAL A 25 -8.78 -3.97 -0.76
C VAL A 25 -8.77 -3.17 -2.07
N HIS A 26 -9.68 -2.20 -2.23
CA HIS A 26 -9.69 -1.34 -3.42
C HIS A 26 -8.40 -0.50 -3.54
N ALA A 27 -7.85 -0.04 -2.42
CA ALA A 27 -6.59 0.70 -2.44
C ALA A 27 -5.41 -0.19 -2.84
N LEU A 28 -5.34 -1.42 -2.32
CA LEU A 28 -4.29 -2.39 -2.67
C LEU A 28 -4.35 -2.80 -4.14
N GLN A 29 -5.54 -3.06 -4.69
CA GLN A 29 -5.72 -3.37 -6.11
C GLN A 29 -5.22 -2.24 -7.03
N ARG A 30 -5.32 -0.98 -6.59
CA ARG A 30 -4.78 0.16 -7.36
C ARG A 30 -3.26 0.25 -7.29
N VAL A 31 -2.63 -0.37 -6.29
CA VAL A 31 -1.18 -0.49 -6.21
C VAL A 31 -0.67 -1.54 -7.19
N GLU A 32 -1.46 -2.58 -7.47
CA GLU A 32 -1.15 -3.61 -8.47
C GLU A 32 -1.35 -3.08 -9.90
N CYS A 33 -0.41 -2.28 -10.39
CA CYS A 33 -0.38 -1.86 -11.78
C CYS A 33 1.03 -1.84 -12.37
N ASP A 34 1.10 -1.91 -13.71
CA ASP A 34 2.35 -1.91 -14.47
C ASP A 34 3.21 -0.68 -14.17
N HIS A 35 2.57 0.47 -13.92
CA HIS A 35 3.26 1.71 -13.57
C HIS A 35 4.05 1.57 -12.27
N ASN A 36 3.41 1.09 -11.20
CA ASN A 36 4.08 0.91 -9.91
C ASN A 36 5.17 -0.16 -9.98
N SER A 37 4.94 -1.20 -10.79
CA SER A 37 5.94 -2.26 -11.04
C SER A 37 7.18 -1.70 -11.77
N ALA A 38 6.98 -0.84 -12.76
CA ALA A 38 8.05 -0.16 -13.48
C ALA A 38 8.85 0.78 -12.55
N GLU A 39 8.16 1.50 -11.67
CA GLU A 39 8.80 2.39 -10.69
C GLU A 39 9.62 1.61 -9.65
N LEU A 40 9.12 0.48 -9.14
CA LEU A 40 9.88 -0.40 -8.25
C LEU A 40 11.14 -0.93 -8.93
N LYS A 41 11.04 -1.34 -10.20
CA LYS A 41 12.20 -1.78 -11.00
C LYS A 41 13.23 -0.67 -11.17
N ARG A 42 12.80 0.56 -11.43
CA ARG A 42 13.66 1.74 -11.53
C ARG A 42 14.37 2.04 -10.21
N LEU A 43 13.65 1.98 -9.08
CA LEU A 43 14.23 2.19 -7.75
C LEU A 43 15.28 1.13 -7.39
N GLY A 44 15.04 -0.14 -7.74
CA GLY A 44 16.01 -1.22 -7.50
C GLY A 44 17.29 -1.12 -8.34
N GLN A 45 17.35 -0.22 -9.32
CA GLN A 45 18.55 0.08 -10.12
C GLN A 45 19.31 1.30 -9.63
N ILE A 46 18.77 2.03 -8.64
CA ILE A 46 19.50 3.10 -7.99
C ILE A 46 20.48 2.42 -7.04
N ASP A 47 21.72 2.25 -7.49
CA ASP A 47 22.80 1.83 -6.59
C ASP A 47 22.83 2.77 -5.38
N PRO A 48 22.95 2.24 -4.15
CA PRO A 48 23.18 3.11 -3.00
C PRO A 48 24.42 3.96 -3.29
N PRO A 49 24.42 5.25 -2.92
CA PRO A 49 25.57 6.12 -3.19
C PRO A 49 26.83 5.44 -2.66
N ALA A 50 27.81 5.27 -3.54
CA ALA A 50 29.11 4.70 -3.18
C ALA A 50 29.77 5.60 -2.12
N GLY A 51 29.60 5.25 -0.85
CA GLY A 51 30.13 5.98 0.29
C GLY A 51 29.07 6.27 1.36
N ALA A 52 28.80 5.27 2.20
CA ALA A 52 28.35 5.48 3.57
C ALA A 52 29.38 4.84 4.50
#